data_AF-A0A418YA57-F1
#
_entry.id   AF-A0A418YA57-F1
#
_cell.length_a   1.000
_cell.length_b   1.000
_cell.length_c   1.000
_cell.angle_alpha   90.00
_cell.angle_beta   90.00
_cell.angle_gamma   90.00
#
_symmetry.space_group_name_H-M   'P 1'
#
loop_
_entity.id
_entity.type
_entity.pdbx_description
1 polymer ?
#
loop_
_entity_poly.entity_id
_entity_poly.type
_entity_poly.pdbx_seq_one_letter_code
_entity_poly.pdbx_strand_id
1 'polypeptide(L)'
;MNKINLLALACLLSGPSVAADVKVNRYALVNDDVSYAQKYPLETVIDIKIPSRINSVKGAIEYVLLRSGYTLLPAHLSHPDFTVTLKKPLPQVHRRMKMVSIKNAIKSLAGEPYVLIVDPVTRQVTFNSQFKHGGRQ
;
A
#
# COMPACT_ATOMS: atom_id res chain seq x y z
N MET A 1 -22.25 -37.23 -62.26
CA MET A 1 -22.78 -36.02 -62.90
C MET A 1 -24.25 -35.91 -62.48
N ASN A 2 -24.54 -35.11 -61.46
CA ASN A 2 -25.82 -34.44 -61.20
C ASN A 2 -25.68 -33.64 -59.91
N LYS A 3 -25.51 -32.33 -60.08
CA LYS A 3 -25.53 -31.32 -59.02
C LYS A 3 -26.97 -30.81 -58.92
N ILE A 4 -27.55 -30.78 -57.72
CA ILE A 4 -28.60 -29.82 -57.35
C ILE A 4 -28.28 -29.35 -55.94
N ASN A 5 -28.18 -28.03 -55.78
CA ASN A 5 -27.83 -27.34 -54.56
C ASN A 5 -28.94 -26.32 -54.27
N LEU A 6 -29.05 -25.93 -52.99
CA LEU A 6 -29.65 -24.70 -52.48
C LEU A 6 -31.18 -24.67 -52.23
N LEU A 7 -31.55 -24.70 -50.94
CA LEU A 7 -32.27 -23.60 -50.28
C LEU A 7 -32.31 -23.83 -48.76
N ALA A 8 -31.79 -22.85 -48.02
CA ALA A 8 -31.86 -22.78 -46.57
C ALA A 8 -33.29 -22.42 -46.13
N LEU A 9 -33.80 -23.12 -45.12
CA LEU A 9 -34.90 -22.62 -44.30
C LEU A 9 -34.58 -22.93 -42.84
N ALA A 10 -34.25 -21.86 -42.10
CA ALA A 10 -34.06 -21.90 -40.66
C ALA A 10 -35.39 -22.28 -39.99
N CYS A 11 -35.37 -23.34 -39.18
CA CYS A 11 -36.42 -23.60 -38.21
C CYS A 11 -35.74 -23.91 -36.87
N LEU A 12 -35.86 -22.93 -35.98
CA LEU A 12 -35.44 -22.97 -34.58
C LEU A 12 -36.03 -24.21 -33.91
N LEU A 13 -35.17 -25.12 -33.44
CA LEU A 13 -35.57 -26.20 -32.55
C LEU A 13 -34.73 -26.10 -31.27
N SER A 14 -35.42 -25.64 -30.24
CA SER A 14 -35.06 -25.59 -28.83
C SER A 14 -34.33 -26.84 -28.35
N GLY A 15 -33.06 -26.68 -27.97
CA GLY A 15 -32.34 -27.64 -27.11
C GLY A 15 -32.57 -27.31 -25.63
N PRO A 16 -32.70 -28.32 -24.74
CA PRO A 16 -33.00 -28.08 -23.34
C PRO A 16 -31.86 -27.34 -22.65
N SER A 17 -32.24 -26.36 -21.82
CA SER A 17 -31.35 -25.71 -20.86
C SER A 17 -30.73 -26.76 -19.96
N VAL A 18 -29.41 -26.93 -20.05
CA VAL A 18 -28.65 -27.58 -18.98
C VAL A 18 -28.58 -26.60 -17.82
N ALA A 19 -29.67 -26.56 -17.05
CA ALA A 19 -29.69 -25.99 -15.72
C ALA A 19 -28.75 -26.82 -14.84
N ALA A 20 -27.47 -26.44 -14.81
CA ALA A 20 -26.59 -26.86 -13.75
C ALA A 20 -26.99 -26.06 -12.50
N ASP A 21 -27.71 -26.74 -11.62
CA ASP A 21 -28.12 -26.32 -10.29
C ASP A 21 -26.92 -25.69 -9.54
N VAL A 22 -26.82 -24.36 -9.57
CA VAL A 22 -25.95 -23.65 -8.63
C VAL A 22 -26.67 -23.71 -7.30
N LYS A 23 -26.28 -24.68 -6.45
CA LYS A 23 -26.65 -24.67 -5.04
C LYS A 23 -25.99 -23.46 -4.39
N VAL A 24 -26.66 -22.31 -4.47
CA VAL A 24 -26.26 -21.09 -3.76
C VAL A 24 -26.50 -21.36 -2.28
N ASN A 25 -25.44 -21.55 -1.50
CA ASN A 25 -25.56 -21.44 -0.05
C ASN A 25 -25.88 -19.95 0.24
N ARG A 26 -27.15 -19.64 0.52
CA ARG A 26 -27.67 -18.25 0.67
C ARG A 26 -27.30 -17.59 2.00
N TYR A 27 -26.33 -18.15 2.72
CA TYR A 27 -25.83 -17.58 3.96
C TYR A 27 -24.34 -17.31 3.78
N ALA A 28 -24.02 -16.21 3.11
CA ALA A 28 -22.72 -15.58 3.31
C ALA A 28 -22.81 -14.86 4.67
N LEU A 29 -21.99 -15.29 5.63
CA LEU A 29 -21.84 -14.56 6.88
C LEU A 29 -21.23 -13.20 6.53
N VAL A 30 -22.04 -12.14 6.62
CA VAL A 30 -21.56 -10.78 6.50
C VAL A 30 -20.83 -10.48 7.81
N ASN A 31 -19.51 -10.37 7.74
CA ASN A 31 -18.72 -9.84 8.83
C ASN A 31 -18.85 -8.31 8.77
N ASP A 32 -19.47 -7.72 9.80
CA ASP A 32 -19.71 -6.29 9.93
C ASP A 32 -18.55 -5.56 10.62
N ASP A 33 -17.48 -6.28 10.98
CA ASP A 33 -16.27 -5.67 11.52
C ASP A 33 -15.49 -4.92 10.43
N VAL A 34 -14.75 -3.92 10.88
CA VAL A 34 -13.89 -3.08 10.05
C VAL A 34 -12.65 -3.88 9.64
N SER A 35 -12.22 -3.77 8.38
CA SER A 35 -11.03 -4.52 7.91
C SER A 35 -9.77 -4.15 8.71
N TYR A 36 -8.81 -5.07 8.79
CA TYR A 36 -7.55 -4.84 9.52
C TYR A 36 -6.82 -3.57 9.08
N ALA A 37 -6.78 -3.29 7.78
CA ALA A 37 -6.15 -2.07 7.24
C ALA A 37 -6.91 -0.80 7.62
N GLN A 38 -8.24 -0.85 7.72
CA GLN A 38 -9.03 0.29 8.20
C GLN A 38 -8.84 0.51 9.71
N LYS A 39 -8.67 -0.57 10.49
CA LYS A 39 -8.37 -0.50 11.93
C LYS A 39 -6.93 -0.02 12.21
N TYR A 40 -5.98 -0.43 11.36
CA TYR A 40 -4.56 -0.09 11.46
C TYR A 40 -4.04 0.47 10.13
N PRO A 41 -4.26 1.76 9.82
CA PRO A 41 -3.93 2.33 8.51
C PRO A 41 -2.45 2.20 8.12
N LEU A 42 -1.53 2.27 9.09
CA LEU A 42 -0.09 2.09 8.82
C LEU A 42 0.28 0.64 8.46
N GLU A 43 -0.57 -0.35 8.73
CA GLU A 43 -0.34 -1.74 8.32
C GLU A 43 -0.90 -2.05 6.93
N THR A 44 -1.51 -1.07 6.27
CA THR A 44 -2.02 -1.23 4.90
C THR A 44 -0.88 -1.58 3.95
N VAL A 45 -1.05 -2.68 3.20
CA VAL A 45 -0.11 -3.12 2.16
C VAL A 45 -0.32 -2.28 0.90
N ILE A 46 0.77 -1.74 0.35
CA ILE A 46 0.75 -0.84 -0.80
C ILE A 46 1.74 -1.26 -1.89
N ASP A 47 1.40 -0.89 -3.11
CA ASP A 47 2.31 -0.80 -4.26
C ASP A 47 2.50 0.68 -4.58
N ILE A 48 3.73 1.19 -4.44
CA ILE A 48 4.01 2.62 -4.61
C ILE A 48 5.22 2.86 -5.50
N LYS A 49 5.08 3.86 -6.38
CA LYS A 49 6.16 4.39 -7.20
C LYS A 49 6.32 5.87 -6.88
N ILE A 50 7.44 6.21 -6.22
CA ILE A 50 7.77 7.58 -5.85
C ILE A 50 8.14 8.37 -7.11
N PRO A 51 7.44 9.49 -7.40
CA PRO A 51 7.73 10.32 -8.58
C PRO A 51 9.16 10.88 -8.59
N SER A 52 9.74 11.06 -9.78
CA SER A 52 11.11 11.56 -9.96
C SER A 52 11.33 12.98 -9.40
N ARG A 53 10.27 13.77 -9.22
CA ARG A 53 10.34 15.10 -8.57
C ARG A 53 10.69 15.02 -7.09
N ILE A 54 10.44 13.87 -6.45
CA ILE A 54 10.74 13.64 -5.04
C ILE A 54 12.13 13.01 -4.95
N ASN A 55 13.05 13.75 -4.32
CA ASN A 55 14.47 13.43 -4.30
C ASN A 55 15.07 13.34 -2.89
N SER A 56 14.28 13.55 -1.84
CA SER A 56 14.73 13.43 -0.45
C SER A 56 14.02 12.30 0.28
N VAL A 57 14.67 11.77 1.31
CA VAL A 57 14.06 10.80 2.24
C VAL A 57 12.81 11.38 2.89
N LYS A 58 12.84 12.66 3.31
CA LYS A 58 11.67 13.37 3.84
C LYS A 58 10.48 13.31 2.89
N GLY A 59 10.67 13.77 1.66
CA GLY A 59 9.58 13.82 0.68
C GLY A 59 9.07 12.43 0.33
N ALA A 60 9.93 11.41 0.35
CA ALA A 60 9.53 10.03 0.17
C ALA A 60 8.64 9.53 1.31
N ILE A 61 9.00 9.78 2.57
CA ILE A 61 8.19 9.40 3.74
C ILE A 61 6.83 10.12 3.70
N GLU A 62 6.83 11.44 3.46
CA GLU A 62 5.59 12.22 3.32
C GLU A 62 4.71 11.70 2.18
N TYR A 63 5.31 11.30 1.06
CA TYR A 63 4.58 10.75 -0.08
C TYR A 63 3.94 9.38 0.23
N VAL A 64 4.67 8.49 0.92
CA VAL A 64 4.14 7.19 1.36
C VAL A 64 2.97 7.38 2.34
N LEU A 65 3.01 8.42 3.17
CA LEU A 65 1.98 8.71 4.17
C LEU A 65 0.73 9.43 3.63
N LEU A 66 0.75 9.97 2.39
CA LEU A 66 -0.27 10.88 1.86
C LEU A 66 -1.73 10.41 2.03
N ARG A 67 -1.98 9.08 2.02
CA ARG A 67 -3.32 8.49 2.11
C ARG A 67 -3.55 7.66 3.38
N SER A 68 -2.58 7.63 4.30
CA SER A 68 -2.69 6.83 5.53
C SER A 68 -3.47 7.55 6.63
N GLY A 69 -3.66 8.87 6.50
CA GLY A 69 -4.18 9.72 7.57
C GLY A 69 -3.16 10.02 8.66
N TYR A 70 -1.90 9.60 8.49
CA TYR A 70 -0.77 9.99 9.34
C TYR A 70 0.11 11.02 8.64
N THR A 71 0.81 11.84 9.42
CA THR A 71 1.79 12.81 8.93
C THR A 71 3.15 12.60 9.59
N LEU A 72 4.21 13.08 8.95
CA LEU A 72 5.53 13.10 9.55
C LEU A 72 5.62 14.27 10.52
N LEU A 73 6.10 14.02 11.74
CA LEU A 73 6.36 15.06 12.75
C LEU A 73 7.26 16.15 12.15
N PRO A 74 6.96 17.45 12.34
CA PRO A 74 7.80 18.52 11.83
C PRO A 74 9.26 18.36 12.25
N ALA A 75 10.20 18.70 11.36
CA ALA A 75 11.63 18.48 11.59
C ALA A 75 12.17 19.21 12.84
N HIS A 76 11.57 20.34 13.23
CA HIS A 76 11.96 21.08 14.43
C HIS A 76 11.53 20.41 15.75
N LEU A 77 10.58 19.47 15.69
CA LEU A 77 10.13 18.64 16.82
C LEU A 77 10.71 17.23 16.77
N SER A 78 11.39 16.87 15.67
CA SER A 78 11.99 15.55 15.46
C SER A 78 13.38 15.47 16.11
N HIS A 79 13.85 14.24 16.37
CA HIS A 79 15.20 14.04 16.90
C HIS A 79 16.25 14.67 15.97
N PRO A 80 17.26 15.41 16.49
CA PRO A 80 18.24 16.13 15.68
C PRO A 80 18.95 15.24 14.64
N ASP A 81 19.35 14.05 15.05
CA ASP A 81 20.02 13.08 14.17
C ASP A 81 19.15 12.66 12.98
N PHE A 82 17.85 12.47 13.21
CA PHE A 82 16.94 12.06 12.16
C PHE A 82 16.73 13.17 11.11
N THR A 83 16.76 14.43 11.54
CA THR A 83 16.68 15.58 10.63
C THR A 83 17.81 15.61 9.60
N VAL A 84 18.99 15.05 9.92
CA VAL A 84 20.08 14.88 8.96
C VAL A 84 19.71 13.87 7.87
N THR A 85 19.15 12.72 8.27
CA THR A 85 18.71 11.65 7.36
C THR A 85 17.58 12.10 6.44
N LEU A 86 16.61 12.85 6.97
CA LEU A 86 15.50 13.41 6.20
C LEU A 86 15.95 14.26 4.99
N LYS A 87 17.10 14.93 5.10
CA LYS A 87 17.68 15.76 4.04
C LYS A 87 18.51 14.96 3.01
N LYS A 88 18.79 13.69 3.27
CA LYS A 88 19.60 12.85 2.36
C LYS A 88 18.84 12.56 1.06
N PRO A 89 19.57 12.36 -0.06
CA PRO A 89 18.95 12.00 -1.32
C PRO A 89 18.24 10.65 -1.21
N LEU A 90 17.13 10.49 -1.93
CA LEU A 90 16.38 9.24 -2.01
C LEU A 90 17.17 8.19 -2.82
N PRO A 91 17.56 7.05 -2.23
CA PRO A 91 18.19 5.96 -2.97
C PRO A 91 17.28 5.41 -4.07
N GLN A 92 17.87 5.07 -5.24
CA GLN A 92 17.10 4.61 -6.41
C GLN A 92 16.32 3.32 -6.13
N VAL A 93 16.88 2.42 -5.31
CA VAL A 93 16.23 1.16 -4.90
C VAL A 93 14.90 1.39 -4.17
N HIS A 94 14.73 2.51 -3.46
CA HIS A 94 13.52 2.82 -2.70
C HIS A 94 12.44 3.53 -3.53
N ARG A 95 12.69 3.85 -4.80
CA ARG A 95 11.70 4.54 -5.64
C ARG A 95 10.47 3.69 -5.97
N ARG A 96 10.60 2.37 -5.93
CA ARG A 96 9.50 1.45 -6.16
C ARG A 96 9.47 0.43 -5.03
N MET A 97 8.33 0.32 -4.38
CA MET A 97 8.10 -0.71 -3.38
C MET A 97 6.80 -1.42 -3.73
N LYS A 98 6.80 -2.74 -3.63
CA LYS A 98 5.64 -3.58 -3.92
C LYS A 98 5.35 -4.47 -2.73
N MET A 99 4.07 -4.65 -2.45
CA MET A 99 3.54 -5.53 -1.41
C MET A 99 4.22 -5.30 -0.05
N VAL A 100 4.36 -4.03 0.33
CA VAL A 100 4.93 -3.64 1.62
C VAL A 100 3.91 -2.85 2.42
N SER A 101 3.86 -3.02 3.74
CA SER A 101 3.02 -2.16 4.58
C SER A 101 3.56 -0.73 4.61
N ILE A 102 2.68 0.26 4.78
CA ILE A 102 3.09 1.67 4.93
C ILE A 102 4.14 1.81 6.04
N LYS A 103 3.94 1.15 7.19
CA LYS A 103 4.88 1.09 8.32
C LYS A 103 6.25 0.58 7.88
N ASN A 104 6.30 -0.53 7.16
CA ASN A 104 7.58 -1.11 6.72
C ASN A 104 8.25 -0.27 5.63
N ALA A 105 7.46 0.35 4.74
CA ALA A 105 7.98 1.26 3.73
C ALA A 105 8.68 2.48 4.36
N ILE A 106 8.04 3.15 5.31
CA ILE A 106 8.65 4.31 5.98
C ILE A 106 9.85 3.91 6.86
N LYS A 107 9.83 2.73 7.49
CA LYS A 107 11.00 2.20 8.21
C LYS A 107 12.16 1.93 7.26
N SER A 108 11.92 1.35 6.09
CA SER A 108 12.94 1.14 5.07
C SER A 108 13.52 2.46 4.54
N LEU A 109 12.71 3.51 4.43
CA LEU A 109 13.17 4.84 4.01
C LEU A 109 14.03 5.53 5.07
N ALA A 110 13.68 5.37 6.36
CA ALA A 110 14.49 5.88 7.46
C ALA A 110 15.83 5.13 7.55
N GLY A 111 15.79 3.81 7.33
CA GLY A 111 16.95 2.92 7.46
C GLY A 111 17.33 2.64 8.91
N GLU A 112 18.27 1.72 9.10
CA GLU A 112 18.98 1.60 10.37
C GLU A 112 19.83 2.87 10.58
N PRO A 113 19.94 3.42 11.81
CA PRO A 113 19.64 2.84 13.11
C PRO A 113 18.31 3.35 13.73
N TYR A 114 17.31 3.69 12.92
CA TYR A 114 16.13 4.40 13.41
C TYR A 114 14.98 3.47 13.86
N VAL A 115 14.35 3.83 14.99
CA VAL A 115 13.13 3.21 15.50
C VAL A 115 11.95 4.13 15.24
N LEU A 116 10.90 3.58 14.63
CA LEU A 116 9.64 4.29 14.37
C LEU A 116 8.87 4.52 15.67
N ILE A 117 8.53 5.77 15.94
CA ILE A 117 7.62 6.19 17.00
C ILE A 117 6.33 6.67 16.34
N VAL A 118 5.19 6.16 16.83
CA VAL A 118 3.86 6.51 16.33
C VAL A 118 3.07 7.14 17.46
N ASP A 119 2.59 8.36 17.24
CA ASP A 119 1.57 8.98 18.07
C ASP A 119 0.20 8.77 17.42
N PRO A 120 -0.63 7.85 17.93
CA PRO A 120 -1.95 7.59 17.37
C PRO A 120 -2.96 8.71 17.64
N VAL A 121 -2.73 9.56 18.66
CA VAL A 121 -3.65 10.63 19.06
C VAL A 121 -3.52 11.80 18.10
N THR A 122 -2.29 12.26 17.86
CA THR A 122 -2.03 13.34 16.89
C THR A 122 -1.93 12.84 15.44
N ARG A 123 -1.92 11.51 15.26
CA ARG A 123 -1.66 10.82 13.99
C ARG A 123 -0.36 11.25 13.34
N GLN A 124 0.68 11.37 14.15
CA GLN A 124 2.01 11.73 13.69
C GLN A 124 2.97 10.56 13.85
N VAL A 125 3.97 10.49 12.98
CA VAL A 125 5.07 9.55 13.08
C VAL A 125 6.38 10.30 13.17
N THR A 126 7.33 9.76 13.93
CA THR A 126 8.70 10.24 13.97
C THR A 126 9.66 9.07 14.14
N PHE A 127 10.95 9.34 14.13
CA PHE A 127 11.97 8.33 14.29
C PHE A 127 12.98 8.76 15.34
N ASN A 128 13.38 7.82 16.19
CA ASN A 128 14.45 8.02 17.15
C ASN A 128 15.69 7.22 16.74
N SER A 129 16.87 7.79 16.92
CA SER A 129 18.12 7.09 16.66
C SER A 129 18.42 6.13 17.81
N GLN A 130 18.62 4.85 17.52
CA GLN A 130 19.21 3.92 18.51
C GLN A 130 20.74 4.01 18.52
N PHE A 131 21.34 4.73 17.56
CA PHE A 131 22.77 4.99 17.53
C PHE A 131 23.11 6.10 18.50
N LYS A 132 23.81 5.73 19.57
CA LYS A 132 24.44 6.70 20.46
C LYS A 132 25.65 7.27 19.75
N HIS A 133 25.53 8.47 19.20
CA HIS A 133 26.70 9.23 18.81
C HIS A 133 27.55 9.42 20.09
N GLY A 134 28.78 8.91 20.09
CA GLY A 134 29.63 8.91 21.28
C GLY A 134 29.71 10.30 21.91
N GLY A 135 29.22 10.39 23.15
CA GLY A 135 29.43 11.45 24.14
C GLY A 135 29.59 12.89 23.63
N ARG A 136 28.52 13.67 23.76
CA ARG A 136 28.63 15.03 24.32
C ARG A 136 27.53 15.22 25.36
N GLN A 137 27.90 14.96 26.62
CA GLN A 137 27.37 15.74 27.73
C GLN A 137 27.99 17.14 27.66
#